data_AF-A0A964I5T3-F1
#
_entry.id   AF-A0A964I5T3-F1
#
_cell.length_a   1.000
_cell.length_b   1.000
_cell.length_c   1.000
_cell.angle_alpha   90.00
_cell.angle_beta   90.00
_cell.angle_gamma   90.00
#
_symmetry.space_group_name_H-M   'P 1'
#
loop_
_entity.id
_entity.type
_entity.pdbx_description
1 polymer ?
#
loop_
_entity_poly.entity_id
_entity_poly.type
_entity_poly.pdbx_seq_one_letter_code
_entity_poly.pdbx_strand_id
1 'polypeptide(L)' 'MKAAELRDMDVETLQAKTQEIDDQLFRMRIQKSMGQLEAPGKIQTVRRERARILTVLKEKAK' A
#
# COMPACT_ATOMS: atom_id res chain seq x y z
N MET A 1 -1.19 7.08 4.96
CA MET A 1 0.06 7.52 5.61
C MET A 1 0.61 8.80 5.01
N LYS A 2 1.25 9.64 5.84
CA LYS A 2 2.02 10.82 5.41
C LYS A 2 3.38 10.35 4.88
N ALA A 3 3.89 11.01 3.83
CA ALA A 3 5.14 10.62 3.19
C ALA A 3 6.37 10.76 4.10
N ALA A 4 6.30 11.60 5.15
CA ALA A 4 7.38 11.80 6.11
C ALA A 4 7.67 10.51 6.91
N GLU A 5 6.64 9.88 7.48
CA GLU A 5 6.78 8.63 8.26
C GLU A 5 7.33 7.47 7.42
N LEU A 6 7.07 7.46 6.11
CA LEU A 6 7.59 6.43 5.20
C LEU A 6 9.08 6.61 4.89
N ARG A 7 9.62 7.84 4.97
CA ARG A 7 11.05 8.10 4.73
C ARG A 7 11.90 7.73 5.94
N ASP A 8 11.36 7.89 7.14
CA ASP A 8 12.05 7.56 8.39
C ASP A 8 12.11 6.04 8.66
N MET A 9 11.29 5.24 7.98
CA MET A 9 11.27 3.78 8.08
C MET A 9 12.38 3.11 7.27
N ASP A 10 12.89 1.98 7.76
CA ASP A 10 13.95 1.25 7.09
C ASP A 10 13.47 0.54 5.82
N VAL A 11 14.40 0.25 4.90
CA VAL A 11 14.09 -0.36 3.58
C VAL A 11 13.40 -1.72 3.75
N GLU A 12 13.86 -2.53 4.71
CA GLU A 12 13.26 -3.83 5.02
C GLU A 12 11.82 -3.68 5.56
N THR A 13 11.58 -2.68 6.41
CA THR A 13 10.26 -2.41 6.98
C THR A 13 9.28 -1.92 5.90
N LEU A 14 9.79 -1.14 4.94
CA LEU A 14 9.01 -0.69 3.77
C LEU A 14 8.67 -1.86 2.84
N GLN A 15 9.58 -2.81 2.63
CA GLN A 15 9.30 -4.02 1.86
C GLN A 15 8.24 -4.90 2.54
N ALA A 16 8.35 -5.11 3.86
CA ALA A 16 7.34 -5.85 4.63
C ALA A 16 5.95 -5.20 4.53
N LYS A 17 5.87 -3.88 4.70
CA LYS A 17 4.62 -3.13 4.51
C LYS A 17 4.05 -3.25 3.10
N THR A 18 4.91 -3.33 2.08
CA THR A 18 4.48 -3.46 0.69
C THR A 18 3.77 -4.80 0.48
N GLN A 19 4.29 -5.89 1.05
CA GLN A 19 3.65 -7.21 1.00
C GLN A 19 2.30 -7.21 1.74
N GLU A 20 2.27 -6.63 2.95
CA GLU A 20 1.03 -6.54 3.72
C GLU A 20 -0.08 -5.77 2.97
N ILE A 21 0.28 -4.67 2.30
CA ILE A 21 -0.64 -3.89 1.48
C ILE A 21 -1.11 -4.67 0.25
N ASP A 22 -0.25 -5.48 -0.36
CA ASP A 22 -0.62 -6.34 -1.49
C ASP A 22 -1.63 -7.43 -1.08
N ASP A 23 -1.47 -8.02 0.10
CA ASP A 23 -2.45 -8.95 0.66
C ASP A 23 -3.79 -8.29 0.98
N GLN A 24 -3.76 -7.06 1.54
CA GLN A 24 -4.97 -6.27 1.77
C GLN A 24 -5.68 -5.94 0.45
N LEU A 25 -4.93 -5.56 -0.60
CA LEU A 25 -5.48 -5.33 -1.93
C LEU A 25 -6.10 -6.59 -2.53
N PHE A 26 -5.49 -7.76 -2.31
CA PHE A 26 -6.05 -9.03 -2.77
C PHE A 26 -7.39 -9.32 -2.08
N ARG A 27 -7.45 -9.20 -0.75
CA ARG A 27 -8.71 -9.35 0.02
C ARG A 27 -9.78 -8.37 -0.44
N MET A 28 -9.42 -7.10 -0.64
CA MET A 28 -10.35 -6.08 -1.15
C MET A 28 -10.82 -6.35 -2.58
N ARG A 29 -9.98 -6.92 -3.45
CA ARG A 29 -10.39 -7.32 -4.81
C ARG A 29 -11.39 -8.47 -4.78
N ILE A 30 -11.21 -9.43 -3.89
CA ILE A 30 -12.18 -10.53 -3.69
C ILE A 30 -13.48 -9.97 -3.13
N GLN A 31 -13.43 -9.10 -2.11
CA GLN A 31 -14.63 -8.42 -1.59
C GLN A 31 -15.35 -7.61 -2.68
N LYS A 32 -14.59 -6.98 -3.59
CA LYS A 32 -15.12 -6.30 -4.77
C LYS A 32 -15.80 -7.28 -5.74
N SER A 33 -15.20 -8.43 -6.03
CA SER A 33 -15.82 -9.41 -6.93
C SER A 33 -17.05 -10.07 -6.30
N MET A 34 -17.09 -10.21 -4.98
CA MET A 34 -18.24 -10.70 -4.22
C MET A 34 -19.38 -9.68 -4.08
N GLY A 35 -19.22 -8.45 -4.59
CA GLY A 35 -20.28 -7.44 -4.59
C GLY A 35 -20.58 -6.78 -3.24
N GLN A 36 -19.84 -7.12 -2.18
CA GLN A 36 -20.00 -6.60 -0.81
C GLN A 36 -19.03 -5.45 -0.49
N LEU A 37 -18.56 -4.72 -1.51
CA LEU A 37 -17.58 -3.67 -1.28
C LEU A 37 -18.25 -2.40 -0.74
N GLU A 38 -18.34 -2.31 0.58
CA GLU A 38 -18.92 -1.16 1.30
C GLU A 38 -18.21 0.17 1.01
N ALA A 39 -16.93 0.13 0.59
CA ALA A 39 -16.11 1.34 0.40
C ALA A 39 -15.13 1.24 -0.79
N PRO A 40 -15.59 1.43 -2.05
CA PRO A 40 -14.72 1.46 -3.23
C PRO A 40 -13.59 2.50 -3.17
N GLY A 41 -13.78 3.60 -2.43
CA GLY A 41 -12.74 4.63 -2.22
C GLY A 41 -11.52 4.15 -1.44
N LYS A 42 -11.65 3.12 -0.60
CA LYS A 42 -10.51 2.55 0.15
C LYS A 42 -9.50 1.89 -0.79
N ILE A 43 -9.94 1.20 -1.84
CA ILE A 43 -9.05 0.57 -2.82
C ILE A 43 -8.14 1.61 -3.51
N GLN A 44 -8.68 2.78 -3.85
CA GLN A 44 -7.88 3.84 -4.47
C GLN A 44 -6.86 4.42 -3.48
N THR A 45 -7.23 4.57 -2.22
CA THR A 45 -6.36 5.07 -1.15
C THR A 45 -5.20 4.11 -0.90
N VAL A 46 -5.49 2.82 -0.72
CA VAL A 46 -4.49 1.77 -0.48
C VAL A 46 -3.54 1.62 -1.68
N ARG A 47 -4.05 1.71 -2.92
CA ARG A 47 -3.19 1.71 -4.13
C ARG A 47 -2.25 2.92 -4.20
N ARG A 48 -2.72 4.10 -3.80
CA ARG A 48 -1.87 5.31 -3.72
C ARG A 48 -0.82 5.18 -2.62
N GLU A 49 -1.15 4.53 -1.52
CA GLU A 49 -0.21 4.24 -0.43
C GLU A 49 0.90 3.29 -0.86
N ARG A 50 0.55 2.19 -1.55
CA ARG A 50 1.52 1.30 -2.19
C ARG A 50 2.47 2.05 -3.14
N ALA A 51 1.91 2.92 -3.98
CA ALA A 51 2.72 3.70 -4.93
C ALA A 51 3.73 4.60 -4.20
N ARG A 52 3.32 5.27 -3.11
CA ARG A 52 4.22 6.12 -2.31
C ARG A 52 5.36 5.32 -1.68
N ILE A 53 5.09 4.13 -1.15
CA ILE A 53 6.12 3.26 -0.56
C ILE A 53 7.14 2.84 -1.62
N LEU A 54 6.68 2.42 -2.80
CA LEU A 54 7.57 2.07 -3.91
C LEU A 54 8.42 3.26 -4.38
N THR A 55 7.86 4.48 -4.38
CA THR A 55 8.62 5.69 -4.70
C THR A 55 9.73 5.92 -3.67
N VAL A 56 9.43 5.83 -2.38
CA VAL A 56 10.45 6.01 -1.32
C VAL A 56 11.51 4.91 -1.37
N LEU A 57 11.14 3.65 -1.63
CA LEU A 57 12.10 2.56 -1.83
C LEU A 57 13.06 2.86 -2.99
N LYS A 58 12.52 3.41 -4.11
CA LYS A 58 13.34 3.81 -5.26
C LYS A 58 14.22 5.03 -4.97
N GLU A 59 13.74 5.98 -4.16
CA GLU A 59 14.53 7.13 -3.69
C GLU A 59 15.68 6.69 -2.79
N LYS A 60 15.48 5.68 -1.92
CA LYS A 60 16.54 5.14 -1.04
C LYS A 60 17.55 4.24 -1.75
N ALA A 61 17.15 3.61 -2.85
CA ALA A 61 18.03 2.77 -3.66
C ALA A 61 18.95 3.55 -4.61
N LYS A 62 18.77 4.87 -4.71
CA LYS A 62 19.53 5.78 -5.57
C LYS A 62 20.51 6.60 -4.74
#